data_AF-A0A3S4P3D1-F1
#
_entry.id   AF-A0A3S4P3D1-F1
#
_cell.length_a   1.000
_cell.length_b   1.000
_cell.length_c   1.000
_cell.angle_alpha   90.00
_cell.angle_beta   90.00
_cell.angle_gamma   90.00
#
_symmetry.space_group_name_H-M   'P 1'
#
loop_
_entity.id
_entity.type
_entity.pdbx_description
1 polymer ?
#
loop_
_entity_poly.entity_id
_entity_poly.type
_entity_poly.pdbx_seq_one_letter_code
_entity_poly.pdbx_strand_id
1 'polypeptide(L)'
;MLITPTGIPYEKLTESHIVFIDGNGKHEEGKLPSSEWRFHMAAYQSRPDANAVVHNHAVHCTAVSILNRPIPAIHYMIAAAGGNSIPCAPYATFGTRELSEHVALALKKS
;
A
#
# COMPACT_ATOMS: atom_id res chain seq x y z
N MET A 1 -5.00 -11.91 4.45
CA MET A 1 -4.06 -11.65 3.34
C MET A 1 -2.75 -12.36 3.60
N LEU A 2 -1.98 -12.66 2.55
CA LEU A 2 -0.57 -13.04 2.65
C LEU A 2 0.28 -11.80 2.36
N ILE A 3 1.31 -11.55 3.18
CA ILE A 3 2.18 -10.38 3.06
C ILE A 3 3.65 -10.75 3.31
N THR A 4 4.57 -9.97 2.76
CA THR A 4 6.00 -10.06 3.05
C THR A 4 6.29 -9.75 4.53
N PRO A 5 7.33 -10.37 5.10
CA PRO A 5 7.77 -10.07 6.46
C PRO A 5 8.50 -8.72 6.53
N THR A 6 8.65 -8.20 7.74
CA THR A 6 9.55 -7.06 7.97
C THR A 6 11.01 -7.51 8.05
N GLY A 7 11.94 -6.65 7.62
CA GLY A 7 13.38 -6.80 7.89
C GLY A 7 14.11 -7.93 7.16
N ILE A 8 13.49 -8.60 6.18
CA ILE A 8 14.14 -9.64 5.36
C ILE A 8 14.45 -9.08 3.97
N PRO A 9 15.72 -9.05 3.54
CA PRO A 9 16.10 -8.70 2.17
C PRO A 9 15.42 -9.62 1.15
N TYR A 10 14.99 -9.07 0.01
CA TYR A 10 14.21 -9.79 -0.99
C TYR A 10 14.89 -11.07 -1.50
N GLU A 11 16.21 -11.05 -1.65
CA GLU A 11 17.02 -12.19 -2.12
C GLU A 11 17.11 -13.36 -1.12
N LYS A 12 16.71 -13.13 0.14
CA LYS A 12 16.66 -14.16 1.20
C LYS A 12 15.23 -14.63 1.49
N LEU A 13 14.26 -14.09 0.78
CA LEU A 13 12.85 -14.40 0.98
C LEU A 13 12.57 -15.83 0.50
N THR A 14 11.80 -16.56 1.28
CA THR A 14 11.37 -17.94 1.00
C THR A 14 9.90 -18.05 1.34
N GLU A 15 9.25 -19.11 0.88
CA GLU A 15 7.82 -19.36 1.11
C GLU A 15 7.49 -19.39 2.61
N SER A 16 8.39 -19.92 3.44
CA SER A 16 8.22 -19.98 4.90
C SER A 16 8.22 -18.62 5.58
N HIS A 17 8.77 -17.59 4.93
CA HIS A 17 8.81 -16.22 5.46
C HIS A 17 7.51 -15.45 5.24
N ILE A 18 6.64 -15.88 4.32
CA ILE A 18 5.37 -15.21 4.07
C ILE A 18 4.47 -15.31 5.31
N VAL A 19 3.80 -14.21 5.62
CA VAL A 19 2.97 -14.06 6.83
C VAL A 19 1.50 -13.97 6.44
N PHE A 20 0.67 -14.88 6.94
CA PHE A 20 -0.77 -14.70 6.92
C PHE A 20 -1.22 -13.73 8.00
N ILE A 21 -2.14 -12.84 7.63
CA ILE A 21 -2.91 -11.99 8.53
C ILE A 21 -4.39 -12.21 8.27
N ASP A 22 -5.16 -12.50 9.32
CA ASP A 22 -6.61 -12.69 9.23
C ASP A 22 -7.36 -11.36 9.05
N GLY A 23 -8.70 -11.43 8.87
CA GLY A 23 -9.54 -10.25 8.69
C GLY A 23 -9.62 -9.32 9.90
N ASN A 24 -9.21 -9.79 11.08
CA ASN A 24 -9.17 -9.00 12.32
C ASN A 24 -7.78 -8.37 12.56
N GLY A 25 -6.82 -8.60 11.67
CA GLY A 25 -5.45 -8.09 11.81
C GLY A 25 -4.55 -8.95 12.71
N LYS A 26 -4.96 -10.16 13.08
CA LYS A 26 -4.09 -11.10 13.80
C LYS A 26 -3.18 -11.79 12.80
N HIS A 27 -1.86 -11.72 13.03
CA HIS A 27 -0.86 -12.38 12.21
C HIS A 27 -0.47 -13.75 12.77
N GLU A 28 0.15 -14.59 11.92
CA GLU A 28 0.74 -15.87 12.33
C GLU A 28 1.69 -15.71 13.52
N GLU A 29 1.62 -16.64 14.47
CA GLU A 29 2.54 -16.71 15.60
C GLU A 29 3.97 -16.98 15.11
N GLY A 30 4.96 -16.35 15.74
CA GLY A 30 6.37 -16.52 15.39
C GLY A 30 6.81 -15.82 14.10
N LYS A 31 5.91 -15.11 13.40
CA LYS A 31 6.24 -14.31 12.21
C LYS A 31 5.89 -12.84 12.40
N LEU A 32 6.74 -11.97 11.87
CA LEU A 32 6.52 -10.53 11.86
C LEU A 32 6.17 -10.07 10.45
N PRO A 33 4.94 -9.58 10.18
CA PRO A 33 4.61 -9.02 8.88
C PRO A 33 5.35 -7.70 8.65
N SER A 34 5.32 -7.19 7.41
CA SER A 34 5.72 -5.82 7.11
C SER A 34 5.13 -4.83 8.12
N SER A 35 5.91 -3.83 8.56
CA SER A 35 5.46 -2.74 9.44
C SER A 35 4.29 -1.93 8.86
N GLU A 36 4.07 -2.07 7.56
CA GLU A 36 3.10 -1.33 6.76
C GLU A 36 1.84 -2.14 6.41
N TRP A 37 1.67 -3.32 7.01
CA TRP A 37 0.53 -4.21 6.74
C TRP A 37 -0.84 -3.55 6.89
N ARG A 38 -0.98 -2.53 7.75
CA ARG A 38 -2.28 -1.90 8.04
C ARG A 38 -2.92 -1.24 6.81
N PHE A 39 -2.14 -0.54 5.99
CA PHE A 39 -2.71 0.07 4.79
C PHE A 39 -2.95 -0.94 3.65
N HIS A 40 -2.25 -2.09 3.64
CA HIS A 40 -2.62 -3.20 2.75
C HIS A 40 -4.01 -3.72 3.10
N MET A 41 -4.30 -3.92 4.40
CA MET A 41 -5.64 -4.30 4.87
C MET A 41 -6.69 -3.25 4.50
N ALA A 42 -6.37 -1.96 4.71
CA ALA A 42 -7.26 -0.86 4.35
C ALA A 42 -7.55 -0.79 2.85
N ALA A 43 -6.57 -1.11 1.99
CA ALA A 43 -6.77 -1.19 0.55
C ALA A 43 -7.76 -2.32 0.18
N TYR A 44 -7.58 -3.54 0.71
CA TYR A 44 -8.53 -4.64 0.49
C TYR A 44 -9.95 -4.32 0.99
N GLN A 45 -10.07 -3.64 2.13
CA GLN A 45 -11.37 -3.25 2.69
C GLN A 45 -12.03 -2.11 1.89
N SER A 46 -11.23 -1.18 1.36
CA SER A 46 -11.72 -0.04 0.59
C SER A 46 -12.06 -0.42 -0.85
N ARG A 47 -11.41 -1.44 -1.42
CA ARG A 47 -11.56 -1.90 -2.79
C ARG A 47 -11.80 -3.42 -2.82
N PRO A 48 -13.08 -3.86 -2.73
CA PRO A 48 -13.41 -5.28 -2.70
C PRO A 48 -12.99 -6.08 -3.94
N ASP A 49 -12.72 -5.40 -5.05
CA ASP A 49 -12.21 -5.96 -6.30
C ASP A 49 -10.68 -6.13 -6.33
N ALA A 50 -9.96 -5.52 -5.38
CA ALA A 50 -8.51 -5.63 -5.31
C ALA A 50 -8.08 -7.00 -4.74
N ASN A 51 -7.29 -7.73 -5.52
CA ASN A 51 -6.78 -9.07 -5.13
C ASN A 51 -5.28 -9.08 -4.80
N ALA A 52 -4.57 -7.99 -5.07
CA ALA A 52 -3.17 -7.82 -4.75
C ALA A 52 -2.85 -6.33 -4.50
N VAL A 53 -1.87 -6.07 -3.64
CA VAL A 53 -1.40 -4.71 -3.32
C VAL A 53 0.12 -4.69 -3.38
N VAL A 54 0.66 -3.71 -4.10
CA VAL A 54 2.10 -3.44 -4.17
C VAL A 54 2.39 -2.10 -3.51
N HIS A 55 3.37 -2.09 -2.62
CA HIS A 55 3.92 -0.87 -2.03
C HIS A 55 5.42 -0.80 -2.33
N ASN A 56 5.93 0.39 -2.64
CA ASN A 56 7.34 0.66 -2.84
C ASN A 56 7.64 2.15 -2.68
N HIS A 57 8.94 2.48 -2.65
CA HIS A 57 9.46 3.85 -2.61
C HIS A 57 10.19 4.21 -3.92
N ALA A 58 9.57 3.97 -5.08
CA ALA A 58 10.16 4.31 -6.37
C ALA A 58 10.50 5.81 -6.47
N VAL A 59 11.75 6.12 -6.83
CA VAL A 59 12.35 7.46 -6.69
C VAL A 59 11.50 8.60 -7.29
N HIS A 60 10.94 8.41 -8.49
CA HIS A 60 10.14 9.44 -9.16
C HIS A 60 8.77 9.65 -8.49
N CYS A 61 8.14 8.57 -8.01
CA CYS A 61 6.87 8.68 -7.27
C CYS A 61 7.09 9.38 -5.93
N THR A 62 8.15 9.00 -5.21
CA THR A 62 8.53 9.61 -3.94
C THR A 62 8.89 11.09 -4.09
N ALA A 63 9.58 11.48 -5.16
CA ALA A 63 9.89 12.88 -5.42
C ALA A 63 8.61 13.73 -5.59
N VAL A 64 7.60 13.22 -6.31
CA VAL A 64 6.30 13.89 -6.45
C VAL A 64 5.54 13.94 -5.12
N SER A 65 5.60 12.89 -4.31
CA SER A 65 4.93 12.86 -2.99
C SER A 65 5.55 13.84 -1.99
N ILE A 66 6.87 14.07 -2.04
CA ILE A 66 7.55 15.11 -1.24
C ILE A 66 6.99 16.50 -1.56
N LEU A 67 6.62 16.75 -2.82
CA LEU A 67 5.98 18.00 -3.24
C LEU A 67 4.49 18.08 -2.85
N ASN A 68 3.92 16.99 -2.31
CA ASN A 68 2.51 16.83 -1.97
C ASN A 68 1.58 17.26 -3.14
N ARG A 69 1.89 16.80 -4.36
CA ARG A 69 1.13 17.09 -5.57
C ARG A 69 0.52 15.83 -6.15
N PRO A 70 -0.74 15.87 -6.65
CA PRO A 70 -1.23 14.82 -7.52
C PRO A 70 -0.50 14.88 -8.88
N ILE A 71 -0.43 13.74 -9.58
CA ILE A 71 0.01 13.71 -10.98
C ILE A 71 -1.23 14.02 -11.85
N PRO A 72 -1.27 15.13 -12.62
CA PRO A 72 -2.39 15.42 -13.52
C PRO A 72 -2.26 14.68 -14.85
N ALA A 73 -3.29 14.74 -15.71
CA ALA A 73 -3.33 14.11 -17.03
C ALA A 73 -2.37 14.74 -18.05
N ILE A 74 -1.07 14.54 -17.84
CA ILE A 74 0.00 14.93 -18.76
C ILE A 74 0.25 13.88 -19.86
N HIS A 75 -0.31 12.68 -19.69
CA HIS A 75 -0.24 11.58 -20.65
C HIS A 75 -1.50 10.71 -20.54
N TYR A 76 -2.02 10.20 -21.67
CA TYR A 76 -3.29 9.49 -21.70
C TYR A 76 -3.31 8.19 -20.87
N MET A 77 -2.14 7.54 -20.72
CA MET A 77 -1.99 6.32 -19.90
C MET A 77 -2.34 6.53 -18.42
N ILE A 78 -2.54 7.76 -17.96
CA ILE A 78 -3.09 8.03 -16.63
C ILE A 78 -4.44 7.35 -16.38
N ALA A 79 -5.22 7.14 -17.45
CA ALA A 79 -6.51 6.46 -17.40
C ALA A 79 -6.40 4.99 -16.96
N ALA A 80 -5.20 4.38 -17.05
CA ALA A 80 -4.97 3.02 -16.56
C ALA A 80 -5.15 2.91 -15.03
N ALA A 81 -5.04 4.02 -14.30
CA ALA A 81 -5.33 4.11 -12.86
C ALA A 81 -6.77 4.54 -12.56
N GLY A 82 -7.68 4.46 -13.55
CA GLY A 82 -9.13 4.64 -13.41
C GLY A 82 -9.64 6.09 -13.43
N GLY A 83 -8.79 7.07 -13.70
CA GLY A 83 -9.20 8.48 -13.70
C GLY A 83 -8.30 9.40 -14.53
N ASN A 84 -8.36 10.70 -14.23
CA ASN A 84 -7.57 11.75 -14.88
C ASN A 84 -6.42 12.28 -14.01
N SER A 85 -6.12 11.61 -12.88
CA SER A 85 -5.05 11.97 -11.97
C SER A 85 -4.59 10.76 -11.13
N ILE A 86 -3.36 10.83 -10.61
CA ILE A 86 -2.90 9.98 -9.51
C ILE A 86 -2.93 10.82 -8.22
N PRO A 87 -3.76 10.49 -7.22
CA PRO A 87 -3.85 11.27 -6.00
C PRO A 87 -2.59 11.12 -5.14
N CYS A 88 -2.27 12.15 -4.34
CA CYS A 88 -1.28 12.10 -3.28
C CYS A 88 -2.00 12.13 -1.94
N ALA A 89 -1.96 11.04 -1.18
CA ALA A 89 -2.54 10.97 0.15
C ALA A 89 -1.74 11.85 1.14
N PRO A 90 -2.38 12.56 2.09
CA PRO A 90 -1.66 13.33 3.10
C PRO A 90 -0.74 12.46 3.95
N TYR A 91 0.36 13.05 4.42
CA TYR A 91 1.31 12.37 5.30
C TYR A 91 0.64 11.94 6.63
N ALA A 92 1.01 10.76 7.08
CA ALA A 92 0.88 10.30 8.46
C ALA A 92 2.00 9.27 8.70
N THR A 93 2.40 9.06 9.96
CA THR A 93 3.49 8.13 10.30
C THR A 93 3.18 6.71 9.80
N PHE A 94 4.17 6.01 9.25
CA PHE A 94 3.99 4.63 8.74
C PHE A 94 3.44 3.69 9.82
N GLY A 95 2.66 2.69 9.39
CA GLY A 95 2.08 1.69 10.30
C GLY A 95 0.95 2.21 11.20
N THR A 96 0.54 3.48 11.08
CA THR A 96 -0.57 4.07 11.85
C THR A 96 -1.93 3.83 11.20
N ARG A 97 -2.99 4.01 12.00
CA ARG A 97 -4.37 3.99 11.51
C ARG A 97 -4.71 5.24 10.69
N GLU A 98 -4.17 6.39 11.06
CA GLU A 98 -4.32 7.66 10.32
C GLU A 98 -3.85 7.51 8.87
N LEU A 99 -2.66 6.93 8.65
CA LEU A 99 -2.18 6.66 7.28
C LEU A 99 -3.11 5.71 6.52
N SER A 100 -3.66 4.71 7.20
CA SER A 100 -4.58 3.75 6.60
C SER A 100 -5.89 4.41 6.14
N GLU A 101 -6.38 5.40 6.90
CA GLU A 101 -7.57 6.20 6.55
C GLU A 101 -7.32 7.09 5.32
N HIS A 102 -6.15 7.74 5.25
CA HIS A 102 -5.75 8.51 4.07
C HIS A 102 -5.64 7.64 2.82
N VAL A 103 -5.02 6.45 2.93
CA VAL A 103 -4.90 5.48 1.83
C VAL A 103 -6.27 5.00 1.36
N ALA A 104 -7.15 4.59 2.28
CA ALA A 104 -8.49 4.12 1.93
C ALA A 104 -9.30 5.20 1.20
N LEU A 105 -9.24 6.45 1.68
CA LEU A 105 -9.92 7.57 1.02
C LEU A 105 -9.40 7.81 -0.40
N ALA A 106 -8.07 7.75 -0.59
CA ALA A 106 -7.44 7.99 -1.90
C ALA A 106 -7.80 6.90 -2.93
N LEU A 107 -7.96 5.64 -2.50
CA LEU A 107 -8.26 4.50 -3.38
C LEU A 107 -9.74 4.40 -3.81
N LYS A 108 -10.67 5.12 -3.16
CA LYS A 108 -12.10 5.07 -3.50
C LYS A 108 -12.44 5.61 -4.90
N LYS A 109 -11.58 6.47 -5.46
CA LYS A 109 -11.82 7.19 -6.72
C LYS A 109 -10.91 6.72 -7.87
N SER A 110 -10.16 5.66 -7.63
CA SER A 110 -9.34 4.95 -8.62
C SER A 110 -10.10 3.80 -9.26
#